data_AF-A0A1J3DXV3-F1
#
_entry.id   AF-A0A1J3DXV3-F1
#
_cell.length_a   1.000
_cell.length_b   1.000
_cell.length_c   1.000
_cell.angle_alpha   90.00
_cell.angle_beta   90.00
_cell.angle_gamma   90.00
#
_symmetry.space_group_name_H-M   'P 1'
#
loop_
_entity.id
_entity.type
_entity.pdbx_description
1 polymer ?
#
loop_
_entity_poly.entity_id
_entity_poly.type
_entity_poly.pdbx_seq_one_letter_code
_entity_poly.pdbx_strand_id
1 'polypeptide(L)'
;DSIQHVPNIESNIIIGVIDGGIWPESRSFTDDGFGPPPKKWKGTCAGGHNFTCNKKVIGARYYVEDSARDIRGHGSHTSSTAAGNRVEGQNFHGLATGTMRGGVPS
;
A
#
# COMPACT_ATOMS: atom_id res chain seq x y z
N ASP A 1 20.51 14.41 -9.06
CA ASP A 1 19.54 14.52 -7.96
C ASP A 1 19.18 13.17 -7.40
N SER A 2 19.79 12.79 -6.27
CA SER A 2 19.41 11.61 -5.50
C SER A 2 18.42 12.03 -4.41
N ILE A 3 17.20 11.49 -4.43
CA ILE A 3 16.25 11.69 -3.32
C ILE A 3 16.84 11.00 -2.09
N GLN A 4 17.00 11.75 -0.99
CA GLN A 4 17.45 11.21 0.27
C GLN A 4 16.25 10.62 1.02
N HIS A 5 16.21 9.30 1.15
CA HIS A 5 15.25 8.61 1.99
C HIS A 5 15.70 8.64 3.45
N VAL A 6 14.76 8.86 4.37
CA VAL A 6 15.00 8.78 5.81
C VAL A 6 14.06 7.73 6.41
N PRO A 7 14.42 6.42 6.33
CA PRO A 7 13.49 5.32 6.59
C PRO A 7 12.78 5.41 7.96
N ASN A 8 13.52 5.77 9.01
CA ASN A 8 12.96 5.89 10.36
C ASN A 8 11.83 6.93 10.46
N ILE A 9 11.87 7.97 9.61
CA ILE A 9 10.82 8.98 9.52
C ILE A 9 9.71 8.48 8.59
N GLU A 10 10.08 8.00 7.39
CA GLU A 10 9.14 7.56 6.36
C GLU A 10 8.23 6.42 6.82
N SER A 11 8.75 5.42 7.54
CA SER A 11 7.95 4.31 8.10
C SER A 11 6.93 4.76 9.16
N ASN A 12 7.00 6.02 9.60
CA ASN A 12 6.04 6.63 10.51
C ASN A 12 5.13 7.67 9.82
N ILE A 13 5.25 7.87 8.51
CA ILE A 13 4.32 8.66 7.70
C ILE A 13 3.19 7.75 7.21
N ILE A 14 1.96 8.26 7.27
CA ILE A 14 0.76 7.51 6.89
C ILE A 14 0.13 8.24 5.72
N ILE A 15 0.05 7.56 4.57
CA ILE A 15 -0.61 8.08 3.37
C ILE A 15 -2.03 7.53 3.32
N GLY A 16 -3.02 8.42 3.36
CA GLY A 16 -4.41 8.07 3.09
C GLY A 16 -4.69 8.15 1.59
N VAL A 17 -5.25 7.09 1.02
CA VAL A 17 -5.69 7.05 -0.38
C VAL A 17 -7.21 6.89 -0.40
N ILE A 18 -7.92 7.86 -0.99
CA ILE A 18 -9.37 7.83 -1.16
C ILE A 18 -9.65 7.41 -2.60
N ASP A 19 -10.02 6.15 -2.80
CA ASP A 19 -10.13 5.53 -4.12
C ASP A 19 -11.11 4.32 -4.06
N GLY A 20 -11.19 3.52 -5.12
CA GLY A 20 -12.03 2.32 -5.24
C GLY A 20 -11.57 1.11 -4.42
N GLY A 21 -10.78 1.32 -3.35
CA GLY A 21 -10.26 0.28 -2.47
C GLY A 21 -8.79 -0.07 -2.69
N ILE A 22 -8.35 -1.21 -2.14
CA ILE A 22 -7.01 -1.76 -2.33
C ILE A 22 -7.05 -3.29 -2.41
N TRP A 23 -6.12 -3.91 -3.14
CA TRP A 23 -5.88 -5.35 -3.16
C TRP A 23 -4.71 -5.71 -2.23
N PRO A 24 -4.96 -6.02 -0.93
CA PRO A 24 -3.90 -6.12 0.07
C PRO A 24 -2.91 -7.29 -0.16
N GLU A 25 -3.28 -8.30 -0.94
CA GLU A 25 -2.42 -9.46 -1.25
C GLU A 25 -1.38 -9.17 -2.33
N SER A 26 -1.36 -7.97 -2.91
CA SER A 26 -0.33 -7.58 -3.88
C SER A 26 1.06 -7.53 -3.22
N ARG A 27 2.09 -7.93 -3.96
CA ARG A 27 3.50 -7.80 -3.51
C ARG A 27 3.91 -6.37 -3.19
N SER A 28 3.24 -5.38 -3.76
CA SER A 28 3.46 -3.96 -3.44
C SER A 28 3.07 -3.62 -2.00
N PHE A 29 2.32 -4.49 -1.31
CA PHE A 29 1.72 -4.23 0.00
C PHE A 29 2.07 -5.30 1.05
N THR A 30 3.07 -6.14 0.79
CA THR A 30 3.62 -7.05 1.82
C THR A 30 4.23 -6.25 2.97
N ASP A 31 4.38 -6.87 4.13
CA ASP A 31 4.81 -6.18 5.35
C ASP A 31 6.08 -6.77 5.97
N ASP A 32 6.85 -7.47 5.13
CA ASP A 32 8.20 -7.94 5.46
C ASP A 32 9.11 -6.76 5.76
N GLY A 33 9.78 -6.80 6.91
CA GLY A 33 10.65 -5.71 7.38
C GLY A 33 9.93 -4.53 8.03
N PHE A 34 8.59 -4.48 8.01
CA PHE A 34 7.82 -3.43 8.69
C PHE A 34 7.70 -3.70 10.20
N GLY A 35 7.84 -2.64 11.00
CA GLY A 35 7.48 -2.62 12.43
C GLY A 35 5.97 -2.50 12.63
N PRO A 36 5.47 -2.49 13.88
CA PRO A 36 4.06 -2.27 14.15
C PRO A 36 3.61 -0.88 13.64
N PRO A 37 2.30 -0.68 13.36
CA PRO A 37 1.77 0.63 12.98
C PRO A 37 2.18 1.74 13.96
N PRO A 38 2.42 2.98 13.49
CA PRO A 38 2.87 4.08 14.34
C PRO A 38 1.92 4.33 15.51
N LYS A 39 2.42 4.60 16.72
CA LYS A 39 1.58 4.82 17.93
C LYS A 39 0.53 5.94 17.78
N LYS A 40 0.75 6.88 16.85
CA LYS A 40 -0.17 7.98 16.53
C LYS A 40 -1.35 7.53 15.66
N TRP A 41 -1.27 6.36 15.03
CA TRP A 41 -2.33 5.80 14.21
C TRP A 41 -3.52 5.42 15.09
N LYS A 42 -4.71 5.92 14.72
CA LYS A 42 -5.98 5.67 15.42
C LYS A 42 -7.07 5.12 14.49
N GLY A 43 -6.72 4.81 13.25
CA GLY A 43 -7.66 4.19 12.34
C GLY A 43 -7.87 2.71 12.67
N THR A 44 -8.72 2.07 11.87
CA THR A 44 -9.08 0.67 12.04
C THR A 44 -8.95 -0.07 10.71
N CYS A 45 -8.87 -1.39 10.80
CA CYS A 45 -9.09 -2.25 9.66
C CYS A 45 -10.57 -2.64 9.59
N ALA A 46 -11.39 -1.78 8.98
CA ALA A 46 -12.80 -2.02 8.68
C ALA A 46 -12.96 -2.33 7.19
N GLY A 47 -12.23 -3.34 6.71
CA GLY A 47 -12.15 -3.67 5.28
C GLY A 47 -13.31 -4.49 4.74
N GLY A 48 -14.23 -4.95 5.57
CA GLY A 48 -15.33 -5.84 5.19
C GLY A 48 -14.94 -7.32 5.26
N HIS A 49 -15.75 -8.20 4.65
CA HIS A 49 -15.52 -9.64 4.72
C HIS A 49 -14.26 -10.06 3.94
N ASN A 50 -13.49 -11.00 4.48
CA ASN A 50 -12.23 -11.50 3.90
C ASN A 50 -11.22 -10.38 3.56
N PHE A 51 -11.13 -9.38 4.43
CA PHE A 51 -10.15 -8.30 4.32
C PHE A 51 -9.32 -8.23 5.60
N THR A 52 -8.00 -8.31 5.47
CA THR A 52 -7.08 -8.21 6.60
C THR A 52 -6.03 -7.16 6.31
N CYS A 53 -5.85 -6.26 7.26
CA CYS A 53 -4.76 -5.28 7.26
C CYS A 53 -3.49 -5.93 7.80
N ASN A 54 -2.35 -5.36 7.42
CA ASN A 54 -1.04 -5.82 7.85
C ASN A 54 -0.21 -4.61 8.31
N LYS A 55 1.11 -4.74 8.48
CA LYS A 55 1.95 -3.61 8.93
C LYS A 55 2.26 -2.59 7.83
N LYS A 56 1.92 -2.87 6.55
CA LYS A 56 2.04 -1.94 5.42
C LYS A 56 0.71 -1.23 5.14
N VAL A 57 -0.36 -2.00 4.93
CA VAL A 57 -1.74 -1.52 4.84
C VAL A 57 -2.32 -1.55 6.24
N ILE A 58 -2.06 -0.49 7.02
CA ILE A 58 -2.40 -0.43 8.45
C ILE A 58 -3.86 -0.04 8.74
N GLY A 59 -4.61 0.31 7.69
CA GLY A 59 -5.97 0.82 7.77
C GLY A 59 -6.72 0.58 6.47
N ALA A 60 -8.00 0.24 6.60
CA ALA A 60 -8.90 0.09 5.47
C ALA A 60 -10.32 0.44 5.91
N ARG A 61 -11.04 1.15 5.04
CA ARG A 61 -12.44 1.53 5.26
C ARG A 61 -13.10 1.77 3.92
N TYR A 62 -14.38 1.49 3.87
CA TYR A 62 -15.26 1.77 2.74
C TYR A 62 -16.47 2.58 3.24
N TYR A 63 -17.15 3.26 2.32
CA TYR A 63 -18.29 4.13 2.64
C TYR A 63 -19.49 3.96 1.70
N VAL A 64 -19.29 3.32 0.53
CA VAL A 64 -20.33 3.13 -0.49
C VAL A 64 -20.43 1.67 -0.88
N GLU A 65 -19.29 1.01 -1.09
CA GLU A 65 -19.20 -0.43 -1.40
C GLU A 65 -19.46 -1.30 -0.17
N ASP A 66 -19.41 -2.62 -0.32
CA ASP A 66 -19.51 -3.59 0.80
C ASP A 66 -18.15 -3.93 1.44
N SER A 67 -17.04 -3.49 0.84
CA SER A 67 -15.68 -3.80 1.27
C SER A 67 -14.68 -2.74 0.78
N ALA A 68 -13.54 -2.63 1.47
CA ALA A 68 -12.38 -1.87 1.00
C ALA A 68 -11.55 -2.64 -0.04
N ARG A 69 -11.95 -3.87 -0.41
CA ARG A 69 -11.29 -4.66 -1.45
C ARG A 69 -11.50 -4.03 -2.81
N ASP A 70 -10.40 -3.77 -3.50
CA ASP A 70 -10.43 -3.28 -4.87
C ASP A 70 -10.79 -4.39 -5.84
N ILE A 71 -11.88 -4.19 -6.59
CA ILE A 71 -12.33 -5.11 -7.65
C ILE A 71 -12.14 -4.54 -9.06
N ARG A 72 -11.67 -3.29 -9.19
CA ARG A 72 -11.44 -2.63 -10.49
C ARG A 72 -9.95 -2.43 -10.81
N GLY A 73 -9.12 -2.26 -9.79
CA GLY A 73 -7.67 -2.10 -9.89
C GLY A 73 -7.17 -0.66 -9.76
N HIS A 74 -8.04 0.35 -9.89
CA HIS A 74 -7.62 1.76 -9.86
C HIS A 74 -6.97 2.13 -8.53
N GLY A 75 -7.61 1.80 -7.40
CA GLY A 75 -7.09 2.13 -6.07
C GLY A 75 -5.82 1.37 -5.71
N SER A 76 -5.69 0.13 -6.16
CA SER A 76 -4.44 -0.64 -6.01
C SER A 76 -3.30 -0.03 -6.84
N HIS A 77 -3.58 0.40 -8.07
CA HIS A 77 -2.61 1.03 -8.94
C HIS A 77 -2.14 2.38 -8.36
N THR A 78 -3.06 3.26 -7.94
CA THR A 78 -2.73 4.56 -7.34
C THR A 78 -1.98 4.40 -6.01
N SER A 79 -2.45 3.53 -5.13
CA SER A 79 -1.79 3.25 -3.84
C SER A 79 -0.37 2.71 -4.03
N SER A 80 -0.16 1.80 -4.99
CA SER A 80 1.17 1.24 -5.26
C SER A 80 2.13 2.29 -5.85
N THR A 81 1.61 3.24 -6.63
CA THR A 81 2.39 4.37 -7.16
C THR A 81 2.80 5.35 -6.06
N ALA A 82 1.95 5.56 -5.05
CA ALA A 82 2.24 6.46 -3.94
C ALA A 82 3.21 5.84 -2.92
N ALA A 83 2.95 4.60 -2.49
CA ALA A 83 3.62 4.00 -1.33
C ALA A 83 3.90 2.49 -1.47
N GLY A 84 3.83 1.94 -2.68
CA GLY A 84 4.13 0.52 -2.91
C GLY A 84 5.58 0.16 -2.57
N ASN A 85 5.76 -1.05 -2.04
CA ASN A 85 7.07 -1.63 -1.79
C ASN A 85 7.90 -1.73 -3.07
N ARG A 86 9.21 -1.92 -2.87
CA ARG A 86 10.13 -2.25 -3.95
C ARG A 86 9.92 -3.71 -4.36
N VAL A 87 9.37 -3.93 -5.56
CA VAL A 87 9.10 -5.28 -6.10
C VAL A 87 9.89 -5.48 -7.40
N GLU A 88 10.78 -6.48 -7.39
CA GLU A 88 11.66 -6.77 -8.51
C GLU A 88 10.98 -7.61 -9.60
N GLY A 89 11.49 -7.50 -10.83
CA GLY A 89 11.06 -8.32 -11.97
C GLY A 89 9.61 -8.12 -12.42
N GLN A 90 8.99 -6.99 -12.06
CA GLN A 90 7.63 -6.69 -12.51
C GLN A 90 7.64 -6.22 -13.96
N ASN A 91 6.61 -6.59 -14.69
CA ASN A 91 6.39 -6.23 -16.09
C ASN A 91 4.91 -6.41 -16.44
N PHE A 92 4.47 -5.81 -17.54
CA PHE A 92 3.17 -6.09 -18.14
C PHE A 92 3.38 -6.82 -19.47
N HIS A 93 3.27 -8.15 -19.47
CA HIS A 93 3.54 -8.99 -20.64
C HIS A 93 4.91 -8.70 -21.30
N GLY A 94 5.95 -8.50 -20.48
CA GLY A 94 7.30 -8.17 -20.92
C GLY A 94 7.58 -6.67 -21.08
N LEU A 95 6.55 -5.82 -21.12
CA LEU A 95 6.71 -4.37 -21.19
C LEU A 95 7.14 -3.78 -19.84
N ALA A 96 8.02 -2.78 -19.90
CA ALA A 96 8.53 -2.04 -18.74
C ALA A 96 9.11 -2.95 -17.63
N THR A 97 9.88 -3.97 -18.03
CA THR A 97 10.53 -4.87 -17.07
C THR A 97 11.47 -4.10 -16.15
N GLY A 98 11.27 -4.22 -14.84
CA GLY A 98 12.11 -3.55 -13.88
C GLY A 98 11.66 -3.75 -12.43
N THR A 99 12.16 -2.86 -11.57
CA THR A 99 11.74 -2.78 -10.18
C THR A 99 10.68 -1.71 -10.03
N MET A 100 9.47 -2.11 -9.65
CA MET A 100 8.37 -1.18 -9.38
C MET A 100 8.40 -0.78 -7.91
N ARG A 101 8.06 0.48 -7.61
CA ARG A 101 8.03 1.04 -6.26
C ARG A 101 7.14 2.28 -6.23
N GLY A 102 6.63 2.63 -5.06
CA GLY A 102 5.93 3.90 -4.84
C GLY A 102 6.85 5.06 -4.44
N GLY A 103 6.33 6.29 -4.48
CA GLY A 103 6.98 7.51 -3.97
C GLY A 103 7.83 7.28 -2.72
N VAL A 104 7.22 6.69 -1.70
CA VAL A 104 7.83 6.32 -0.41
C VAL A 104 7.60 4.83 -0.10
N PRO A 105 8.58 3.94 -0.37
CA PRO A 105 8.40 2.49 -0.19
C PRO A 105 8.44 2.00 1.26
N SER A 106 9.00 2.82 2.17
CA SER A 106 9.30 2.49 3.58
C SER A 106 8.06 2.29 4.47
#